data_AF-A0A2V9K0F9-F1
#
_entry.id   AF-A0A2V9K0F9-F1
#
_cell.length_a   1.000
_cell.length_b   1.000
_cell.length_c   1.000
_cell.angle_alpha   90.00
_cell.angle_beta   90.00
_cell.angle_gamma   90.00
#
_symmetry.space_group_name_H-M   'P 1'
#
loop_
_entity.id
_entity.type
_entity.pdbx_description
1 polymer ?
#
loop_
_entity_poly.entity_id
_entity_poly.type
_entity_poly.pdbx_seq_one_letter_code
_entity_poly.pdbx_strand_id
1 'polypeptide(L)'
;MSTHPHILDSTRQEELAGLGKDGYRRWGKQAFDFVAAAIALIFSSPLLVICSLLVRLTSRGPIFFRQLRVGRDGSRFKVFKFRTMKQEAEQEGTAPVVPGDSRLTPVGRFLRGTKIDELPQFINVLLGDMSLVGPRPRVAEEVNLDLPEERALLGLRPGITSYASIYHRLEGEFCSRQEDPRAAHRLSILPQKSYLDQNYLENMSFWLDVKLVLLTFLLVFVPGKAYPRTVRLLGVNVSFYGERAQMILEALVFAGALWLSYWLRFEDQLPEFNLWQRNAFLLMLPAARVGTNRLMGVYRMIWRYINLTDAFQLSVSLSIISAALLSLRLFLPGTVSSAHMFQLPMSIIAMEFLMVTGSCLGLRGLRRALYEMHHRYQPLPAERKRRILIFGAGFSGVELALQVGRYPHMDLVGFVDDDLMKQGRLIAGYSVLGPSEKVDELVRRHDITDLIVCAQTVSRDVLNRISDRCRALSAKVHVVPTVDQILGPRPSGAKQVARRPN
;
A
#
# COMPACT_ATOMS: atom_id res chain seq x y z
N MET A 1 13.97 -20.49 -45.75
CA MET A 1 12.72 -21.15 -45.29
C MET A 1 12.91 -21.50 -43.83
N SER A 2 12.50 -20.61 -42.92
CA SER A 2 12.52 -20.81 -41.46
C SER A 2 11.65 -19.71 -40.86
N THR A 3 10.42 -20.07 -40.50
CA THR A 3 9.36 -19.20 -40.01
C THR A 3 9.49 -18.99 -38.50
N HIS A 4 9.52 -17.72 -38.08
CA HIS A 4 9.50 -17.28 -36.68
C HIS A 4 8.11 -17.53 -36.06
N PRO A 5 7.97 -18.33 -34.98
CA PRO A 5 6.68 -18.57 -34.33
C PRO A 5 6.34 -17.58 -33.21
N HIS A 6 7.23 -16.66 -32.82
CA HIS A 6 7.08 -15.91 -31.57
C HIS A 6 6.29 -14.58 -31.65
N ILE A 7 6.00 -14.06 -32.85
CA ILE A 7 5.33 -12.74 -33.00
C ILE A 7 3.80 -12.88 -33.04
N LEU A 8 3.26 -14.06 -33.39
CA LEU A 8 1.81 -14.27 -33.49
C LEU A 8 1.13 -14.51 -32.13
N ASP A 9 1.88 -14.85 -31.08
CA ASP A 9 1.31 -15.20 -29.77
C ASP A 9 1.10 -13.98 -28.87
N SER A 10 1.98 -12.95 -28.95
CA SER A 10 1.81 -11.70 -28.20
C SER A 10 0.60 -10.88 -28.68
N THR A 11 0.39 -10.81 -30.00
CA THR A 11 -0.73 -10.07 -30.60
C THR A 11 -2.06 -10.73 -30.29
N ARG A 12 -2.11 -12.07 -30.27
CA ARG A 12 -3.29 -12.83 -29.87
C ARG A 12 -3.59 -12.71 -28.38
N GLN A 13 -2.56 -12.66 -27.53
CA GLN A 13 -2.71 -12.38 -26.11
C GLN A 13 -3.20 -10.94 -25.84
N GLU A 14 -2.74 -9.96 -26.61
CA GLU A 14 -3.22 -8.57 -26.54
C GLU A 14 -4.67 -8.42 -27.03
N GLU A 15 -5.05 -9.11 -28.12
CA GLU A 15 -6.44 -9.16 -28.59
C GLU A 15 -7.35 -9.88 -27.59
N LEU A 16 -6.93 -11.02 -27.03
CA LEU A 16 -7.69 -11.74 -26.00
C LEU A 16 -7.79 -10.92 -24.70
N ALA A 17 -6.74 -10.18 -24.33
CA ALA A 17 -6.77 -9.26 -23.21
C ALA A 17 -7.68 -8.04 -23.46
N GLY A 18 -7.73 -7.53 -24.70
CA GLY A 18 -8.65 -6.49 -25.14
C GLY A 18 -10.11 -6.95 -25.10
N LEU A 19 -10.40 -8.13 -25.65
CA LEU A 19 -11.73 -8.77 -25.61
C LEU A 19 -12.19 -9.04 -24.17
N GLY A 20 -11.28 -9.49 -23.30
CA GLY A 20 -11.55 -9.70 -21.87
C GLY A 20 -11.84 -8.40 -21.12
N LYS A 21 -11.12 -7.31 -21.43
CA LYS A 21 -11.38 -5.97 -20.87
C LYS A 21 -12.75 -5.45 -21.31
N ASP A 22 -13.13 -5.65 -22.57
CA ASP A 22 -14.42 -5.22 -23.10
C ASP A 22 -15.59 -6.02 -22.54
N GLY A 23 -15.44 -7.33 -22.38
CA GLY A 23 -16.44 -8.20 -21.75
C GLY A 23 -16.66 -7.87 -20.26
N TYR A 24 -15.56 -7.65 -19.52
CA TYR A 24 -15.64 -7.20 -18.13
C TYR A 24 -16.32 -5.82 -18.02
N ARG A 25 -15.91 -4.86 -18.85
CA ARG A 25 -16.46 -3.50 -18.84
C ARG A 25 -17.96 -3.45 -19.13
N ARG A 26 -18.46 -4.30 -20.04
CA ARG A 26 -19.87 -4.32 -20.43
C ARG A 26 -20.76 -5.07 -19.44
N TRP A 27 -20.32 -6.26 -18.98
CA TRP A 27 -21.18 -7.17 -18.21
C TRP A 27 -20.56 -7.63 -16.90
N GLY A 28 -19.29 -8.04 -16.92
CA GLY A 28 -18.63 -8.64 -15.76
C GLY A 28 -18.54 -7.71 -14.54
N LYS A 29 -18.33 -6.40 -14.77
CA LYS A 29 -18.23 -5.40 -13.72
C LYS A 29 -19.52 -5.28 -12.91
N GLN A 30 -20.67 -5.22 -13.58
CA GLN A 30 -21.97 -5.07 -12.91
C GLN A 30 -22.31 -6.30 -12.08
N ALA A 31 -22.05 -7.50 -12.61
CA ALA A 31 -22.24 -8.74 -11.88
C ALA A 31 -21.33 -8.83 -10.64
N PHE A 32 -20.05 -8.47 -10.79
CA PHE A 32 -19.10 -8.41 -9.69
C PHE A 32 -19.54 -7.41 -8.61
N ASP A 33 -19.89 -6.18 -9.01
CA ASP A 33 -20.35 -5.12 -8.11
C ASP A 33 -21.58 -5.56 -7.32
N PHE A 34 -22.57 -6.16 -7.98
CA PHE A 34 -23.80 -6.64 -7.35
C PHE A 34 -23.53 -7.75 -6.34
N VAL A 35 -22.81 -8.81 -6.73
CA VAL A 35 -22.52 -9.96 -5.88
C VAL A 35 -21.69 -9.54 -4.66
N ALA A 36 -20.63 -8.76 -4.86
CA ALA A 36 -19.77 -8.33 -3.78
C ALA A 36 -20.46 -7.31 -2.84
N ALA A 37 -21.31 -6.42 -3.36
CA ALA A 37 -22.13 -5.53 -2.52
C ALA A 37 -23.18 -6.29 -1.70
N ALA A 38 -23.82 -7.31 -2.28
CA ALA A 38 -24.80 -8.15 -1.58
C ALA A 38 -24.14 -8.92 -0.43
N ILE A 39 -22.99 -9.54 -0.69
CA ILE A 39 -22.18 -10.22 0.33
C ILE A 39 -21.78 -9.22 1.43
N ALA A 40 -21.25 -8.05 1.06
CA ALA A 40 -20.83 -7.04 2.02
C ALA A 40 -21.98 -6.56 2.91
N LEU A 41 -23.18 -6.38 2.35
CA LEU A 41 -24.38 -5.99 3.12
C LEU A 41 -24.84 -7.08 4.07
N ILE A 42 -24.83 -8.35 3.67
CA ILE A 42 -25.20 -9.47 4.54
C ILE A 42 -24.27 -9.51 5.76
N PHE A 43 -22.95 -9.51 5.54
CA PHE A 43 -21.97 -9.57 6.63
C PHE A 43 -21.92 -8.29 7.49
N SER A 44 -22.19 -7.12 6.90
CA SER A 44 -22.23 -5.86 7.65
C SER A 44 -23.60 -5.56 8.28
N SER A 45 -24.65 -6.33 7.98
CA SER A 45 -26.01 -6.03 8.45
C SER A 45 -26.15 -5.90 9.98
N PRO A 46 -25.51 -6.74 10.83
CA PRO A 46 -25.62 -6.57 12.28
C PRO A 46 -25.00 -5.24 12.73
N LEU A 47 -23.86 -4.88 12.13
CA LEU A 47 -23.18 -3.61 12.39
C LEU A 47 -24.02 -2.43 11.92
N LEU A 48 -24.63 -2.50 10.73
CA LEU A 48 -25.51 -1.44 10.20
C LEU A 48 -26.70 -1.18 11.12
N VAL A 49 -27.30 -2.21 11.70
CA VAL A 49 -28.41 -2.08 12.66
C VAL A 49 -27.95 -1.39 13.94
N ILE A 50 -26.80 -1.80 14.50
CA ILE A 50 -26.22 -1.17 15.70
C ILE A 50 -25.91 0.30 15.43
N CYS A 51 -25.24 0.62 14.31
CA CYS A 51 -24.94 1.99 13.92
C CYS A 51 -26.22 2.82 13.71
N SER A 52 -27.25 2.24 13.10
CA SER A 52 -28.55 2.89 12.91
C SER A 52 -29.19 3.29 14.24
N LEU A 53 -29.16 2.38 15.22
CA LEU A 53 -29.66 2.64 16.57
C LEU A 53 -28.85 3.74 17.26
N LEU A 54 -27.51 3.65 17.22
CA LEU A 54 -26.63 4.66 17.83
C LEU A 54 -26.85 6.05 17.24
N VAL A 55 -26.97 6.16 15.91
CA VAL A 55 -27.25 7.44 15.25
C VAL A 55 -28.62 7.97 15.67
N ARG A 56 -29.65 7.11 15.72
CA ARG A 56 -31.02 7.49 16.09
C ARG A 56 -31.14 7.94 17.54
N LEU A 57 -30.39 7.34 18.45
CA LEU A 57 -30.41 7.65 19.88
C LEU A 57 -29.59 8.90 20.23
N THR A 58 -28.55 9.21 19.45
CA THR A 58 -27.61 10.31 19.76
C THR A 58 -27.81 11.57 18.96
N SER A 59 -28.64 11.54 17.91
CA SER A 59 -28.95 12.69 17.06
C SER A 59 -30.42 12.71 16.65
N ARG A 60 -31.02 13.90 16.59
CA ARG A 60 -32.39 14.08 16.08
C ARG A 60 -32.41 13.94 14.55
N GLY A 61 -33.53 13.42 14.03
CA GLY A 61 -33.80 13.25 12.59
C GLY A 61 -33.43 11.87 11.98
N PRO A 62 -33.33 11.76 10.64
CA PRO A 62 -33.14 10.48 9.95
C PRO A 62 -31.76 9.83 10.21
N ILE A 63 -31.75 8.50 10.15
CA ILE A 63 -30.53 7.66 10.29
C ILE A 63 -29.56 7.92 9.14
N PHE A 64 -30.08 7.98 7.92
CA PHE A 64 -29.28 8.16 6.71
C PHE A 64 -29.22 9.63 6.31
N PHE A 65 -28.00 10.11 6.09
CA PHE A 65 -27.74 11.32 5.33
C PHE A 65 -27.83 11.01 3.84
N ARG A 66 -28.56 11.87 3.10
CA ARG A 66 -28.78 11.72 1.65
C ARG A 66 -28.39 13.01 0.95
N GLN A 67 -27.41 12.94 0.06
CA GLN A 67 -26.96 14.08 -0.73
C GLN A 67 -27.04 13.77 -2.23
N LEU A 68 -27.50 14.73 -3.02
CA LEU A 68 -27.48 14.63 -4.47
C LEU A 68 -26.04 14.67 -4.99
N ARG A 69 -25.70 13.70 -5.84
CA ARG A 69 -24.40 13.57 -6.48
C ARG A 69 -24.58 13.29 -7.97
N VAL A 70 -23.55 13.62 -8.74
CA VAL A 70 -23.48 13.30 -10.16
C VAL A 70 -23.01 11.86 -10.31
N GLY A 71 -23.79 11.07 -11.06
CA GLY A 71 -23.55 9.69 -11.40
C GLY A 71 -23.25 9.51 -12.88
N ARG A 72 -23.42 8.28 -13.37
CA ARG A 72 -23.13 7.92 -14.75
C ARG A 72 -23.94 8.76 -15.73
N ASP A 73 -23.32 9.17 -16.82
CA ASP A 73 -23.92 9.98 -17.90
C ASP A 73 -24.49 11.32 -17.41
N GLY A 74 -24.00 11.82 -16.26
CA GLY A 74 -24.47 13.07 -15.65
C GLY A 74 -25.78 12.95 -14.85
N SER A 75 -26.34 11.74 -14.74
CA SER A 75 -27.56 11.49 -13.95
C SER A 75 -27.37 11.85 -12.48
N ARG A 76 -28.41 12.35 -11.81
CA ARG A 76 -28.34 12.69 -10.37
C ARG A 76 -28.92 11.56 -9.53
N PHE A 77 -28.20 11.16 -8.49
CA PHE A 77 -28.67 10.16 -7.53
C PHE A 77 -28.39 10.59 -6.09
N LYS A 78 -29.04 9.96 -5.11
CA LYS A 78 -28.86 10.24 -3.68
C LYS A 78 -27.91 9.22 -3.07
N VAL A 79 -26.75 9.66 -2.61
CA VAL A 79 -25.82 8.78 -1.88
C VAL A 79 -26.36 8.46 -0.48
N PHE A 80 -26.26 7.20 -0.05
CA PHE A 80 -26.58 6.77 1.31
C PHE A 80 -25.35 6.81 2.20
N LYS A 81 -25.40 7.56 3.30
CA LYS A 81 -24.39 7.51 4.37
C LYS A 81 -25.07 7.52 5.73
N PHE A 82 -24.41 7.05 6.77
CA PHE A 82 -24.90 7.36 8.12
C PHE A 82 -24.78 8.85 8.40
N ARG A 83 -25.79 9.40 9.06
CA ARG A 83 -25.72 10.77 9.55
C ARG A 83 -24.63 10.87 10.61
N THR A 84 -23.71 11.81 10.39
CA THR A 84 -22.55 12.04 11.26
C THR A 84 -22.53 13.47 11.82
N MET A 85 -23.28 14.38 11.21
CA MET A 85 -23.42 15.78 11.62
C MET A 85 -24.74 16.03 12.36
N LYS A 86 -24.79 17.14 13.10
CA LYS A 86 -26.04 17.70 13.64
C LYS A 86 -26.92 18.19 12.48
N GLN A 87 -28.23 18.04 12.61
CA GLN A 87 -29.19 18.33 11.53
C GLN A 87 -29.12 19.78 11.04
N GLU A 88 -28.95 20.75 11.94
CA GLU A 88 -28.88 22.19 11.60
C GLU A 88 -27.59 22.54 10.83
N ALA A 89 -26.49 21.84 11.11
CA ALA A 89 -25.19 22.05 10.50
C ALA A 89 -25.07 21.44 9.08
N GLU A 90 -26.03 20.60 8.66
CA GLU A 90 -26.08 20.05 7.29
C GLU A 90 -26.38 21.16 6.26
N GLN A 91 -26.97 22.29 6.67
CA GLN A 91 -27.29 23.44 5.80
C GLN A 91 -26.10 24.40 5.58
N GLU A 92 -25.07 24.34 6.44
CA GLU A 92 -23.89 25.22 6.39
C GLU A 92 -22.87 24.84 5.28
N GLY A 93 -23.21 23.86 4.44
CA GLY A 93 -22.60 23.67 3.13
C GLY A 93 -21.55 22.56 3.01
N THR A 94 -21.11 22.39 1.76
CA THR A 94 -20.30 21.31 1.17
C THR A 94 -18.83 21.28 1.59
N ALA A 95 -18.43 22.08 2.57
CA ALA A 95 -17.04 22.20 2.97
C ALA A 95 -16.46 20.84 3.44
N PRO A 96 -15.22 20.50 3.03
CA PRO A 96 -14.53 19.32 3.53
C PRO A 96 -14.50 19.33 5.05
N VAL A 97 -14.72 18.16 5.64
CA VAL A 97 -14.77 18.00 7.09
C VAL A 97 -13.34 17.96 7.59
N VAL A 98 -12.99 18.93 8.41
CA VAL A 98 -11.65 19.05 9.01
C VAL A 98 -11.61 18.37 10.39
N PRO A 99 -10.43 17.92 10.84
CA PRO A 99 -10.27 17.43 12.21
C PRO A 99 -10.72 18.49 13.23
N GLY A 100 -11.56 18.09 14.20
CA GLY A 100 -12.08 19.01 15.22
C GLY A 100 -13.39 19.73 14.85
N ASP A 101 -13.99 19.43 13.70
CA ASP A 101 -15.25 20.03 13.25
C ASP A 101 -16.38 19.87 14.29
N SER A 102 -16.89 21.01 14.78
CA SER A 102 -17.92 21.12 15.82
C SER A 102 -19.31 20.68 15.34
N ARG A 103 -19.49 20.55 14.03
CA ARG A 103 -20.74 20.07 13.40
C ARG A 103 -20.95 18.57 13.63
N LEU A 104 -19.91 17.83 14.03
CA LEU A 104 -19.98 16.38 14.24
C LEU A 104 -20.60 15.99 15.58
N THR A 105 -21.42 14.95 15.56
CA THR A 105 -21.85 14.26 16.78
C THR A 105 -20.73 13.35 17.31
N PRO A 106 -20.71 12.98 18.60
CA PRO A 106 -19.71 12.05 19.14
C PRO A 106 -19.69 10.70 18.39
N VAL A 107 -20.86 10.12 18.14
CA VAL A 107 -21.02 8.91 17.33
C VAL A 107 -20.57 9.16 15.90
N GLY A 108 -20.97 10.30 15.30
CA GLY A 108 -20.56 10.67 13.96
C GLY A 108 -19.04 10.79 13.77
N ARG A 109 -18.34 11.28 14.80
CA ARG A 109 -16.87 11.33 14.82
C ARG A 109 -16.25 9.94 14.77
N PHE A 110 -16.79 9.00 15.55
CA PHE A 110 -16.37 7.59 15.50
C PHE A 110 -16.65 6.95 14.14
N LEU A 111 -17.87 7.09 13.62
CA LEU A 111 -18.27 6.50 12.33
C LEU A 111 -17.41 7.02 11.17
N ARG A 112 -17.07 8.31 11.15
CA ARG A 112 -16.16 8.89 10.15
C ARG A 112 -14.71 8.45 10.32
N GLY A 113 -14.22 8.39 11.56
CA GLY A 113 -12.87 7.94 11.86
C GLY A 113 -12.62 6.50 11.41
N THR A 114 -13.66 5.66 11.49
CA THR A 114 -13.64 4.25 11.07
C THR A 114 -14.14 4.01 9.64
N LYS A 115 -14.63 5.06 8.94
CA LYS A 115 -15.28 4.98 7.61
C LYS A 115 -16.55 4.11 7.57
N ILE A 116 -17.09 3.73 8.72
CA ILE A 116 -18.33 2.96 8.83
C ILE A 116 -19.53 3.78 8.33
N ASP A 117 -19.45 5.11 8.36
CA ASP A 117 -20.48 5.99 7.81
C ASP A 117 -20.73 5.80 6.31
N GLU A 118 -19.78 5.23 5.57
CA GLU A 118 -19.86 4.99 4.13
C GLU A 118 -20.45 3.62 3.77
N LEU A 119 -20.59 2.67 4.71
CA LEU A 119 -21.14 1.33 4.43
C LEU A 119 -22.55 1.32 3.80
N PRO A 120 -23.48 2.23 4.13
CA PRO A 120 -24.78 2.27 3.45
C PRO A 120 -24.71 2.49 1.94
N GLN A 121 -23.57 2.95 1.39
CA GLN A 121 -23.38 3.10 -0.05
C GLN A 121 -23.43 1.77 -0.81
N PHE A 122 -23.23 0.62 -0.15
CA PHE A 122 -23.46 -0.68 -0.81
C PHE A 122 -24.91 -0.83 -1.30
N ILE A 123 -25.87 -0.14 -0.68
CA ILE A 123 -27.25 -0.06 -1.18
C ILE A 123 -27.29 0.65 -2.54
N ASN A 124 -26.55 1.76 -2.72
CA ASN A 124 -26.46 2.43 -4.01
C ASN A 124 -25.85 1.54 -5.10
N VAL A 125 -24.91 0.65 -4.73
CA VAL A 125 -24.33 -0.32 -5.67
C VAL A 125 -25.37 -1.35 -6.10
N LEU A 126 -26.15 -1.89 -5.16
CA LEU A 126 -27.25 -2.82 -5.49
C LEU A 126 -28.34 -2.16 -6.34
N LEU A 127 -28.63 -0.88 -6.12
CA LEU A 127 -29.57 -0.10 -6.94
C LEU A 127 -29.03 0.25 -8.34
N GLY A 128 -27.73 0.05 -8.59
CA GLY A 128 -27.08 0.35 -9.86
C GLY A 128 -26.67 1.82 -10.05
N ASP A 129 -26.86 2.68 -9.04
CA ASP A 129 -26.39 4.07 -9.04
C ASP A 129 -24.87 4.16 -8.97
N MET A 130 -24.26 3.23 -8.22
CA MET A 130 -22.83 3.19 -7.93
C MET A 130 -22.22 1.84 -8.34
N SER A 131 -20.90 1.82 -8.32
CA SER A 131 -20.02 0.64 -8.47
C SER A 131 -19.18 0.48 -7.19
N LEU A 132 -18.59 -0.69 -6.95
CA LEU A 132 -17.62 -0.83 -5.86
C LEU A 132 -16.38 0.02 -6.14
N VAL A 133 -15.90 -0.04 -7.39
CA VAL A 133 -14.69 0.66 -7.85
C VAL A 133 -15.03 1.60 -9.00
N GLY A 134 -14.68 2.87 -8.86
CA GLY A 134 -14.95 3.90 -9.86
C GLY A 134 -14.72 5.31 -9.31
N PRO A 135 -14.78 6.36 -10.13
CA PRO A 135 -14.57 7.75 -9.69
C PRO A 135 -15.48 8.12 -8.52
N ARG A 136 -15.00 8.88 -7.54
CA ARG A 136 -15.81 9.21 -6.36
C ARG A 136 -16.99 10.13 -6.77
N PRO A 137 -18.22 9.90 -6.29
CA PRO A 137 -19.36 10.74 -6.66
C PRO A 137 -19.20 12.18 -6.16
N ARG A 138 -19.15 13.14 -7.09
CA ARG A 138 -18.97 14.57 -6.83
C ARG A 138 -20.29 15.32 -6.79
N VAL A 139 -20.29 16.49 -6.15
CA VAL A 139 -21.43 17.43 -6.27
C VAL A 139 -21.38 18.12 -7.62
N ALA A 140 -22.51 18.66 -8.07
CA ALA A 140 -22.61 19.25 -9.42
C ALA A 140 -21.62 20.41 -9.61
N GLU A 141 -21.33 21.17 -8.56
CA GLU A 141 -20.40 22.32 -8.60
C GLU A 141 -18.93 21.91 -8.76
N GLU A 142 -18.59 20.64 -8.50
CA GLU A 142 -17.23 20.10 -8.61
C GLU A 142 -16.98 19.37 -9.95
N VAL A 143 -17.99 19.28 -10.81
CA VAL A 143 -17.93 18.59 -12.10
C VAL A 143 -18.02 19.62 -13.21
N ASN A 144 -16.96 19.74 -14.02
CA ASN A 144 -16.95 20.60 -15.19
C ASN A 144 -17.21 19.78 -16.45
N LEU A 145 -18.44 19.84 -16.97
CA LEU A 145 -18.86 19.08 -18.15
C LEU A 145 -18.25 19.60 -19.46
N ASP A 146 -17.67 20.81 -19.45
CA ASP A 146 -17.03 21.40 -20.63
C ASP A 146 -15.66 20.78 -20.90
N LEU A 147 -15.05 20.13 -19.90
CA LEU A 147 -13.78 19.43 -20.05
C LEU A 147 -14.02 18.01 -20.61
N PRO A 148 -13.46 17.65 -21.78
CA PRO A 148 -13.66 16.33 -22.39
C PRO A 148 -13.28 15.17 -21.48
N GLU A 149 -12.19 15.34 -20.72
CA GLU A 149 -11.69 14.32 -19.80
C GLU A 149 -12.66 14.06 -18.64
N GLU A 150 -13.24 15.12 -18.07
CA GLU A 150 -14.27 15.04 -17.02
C GLU A 150 -15.53 14.34 -17.55
N ARG A 151 -15.94 14.66 -18.78
CA ARG A 151 -17.07 14.01 -19.43
C ARG A 151 -16.83 12.53 -19.67
N ALA A 152 -15.60 12.14 -20.03
CA ALA A 152 -15.24 10.73 -20.20
C ALA A 152 -15.35 9.93 -18.89
N LEU A 153 -15.00 10.52 -17.75
CA LEU A 153 -15.14 9.89 -16.43
C LEU A 153 -16.61 9.57 -16.09
N LEU A 154 -17.55 10.41 -16.52
CA LEU A 154 -18.98 10.17 -16.33
C LEU A 154 -19.52 8.99 -17.13
N GLY A 155 -18.75 8.43 -18.07
CA GLY A 155 -19.08 7.15 -18.70
C GLY A 155 -19.00 5.96 -17.74
N LEU A 156 -18.39 6.14 -16.55
CA LEU A 156 -18.34 5.14 -15.50
C LEU A 156 -19.40 5.40 -14.42
N ARG A 157 -19.85 4.33 -13.77
CA ARG A 157 -20.58 4.47 -12.51
C ARG A 157 -19.62 4.95 -11.43
N PRO A 158 -20.01 5.93 -10.59
CA PRO A 158 -19.18 6.36 -9.48
C PRO A 158 -18.95 5.22 -8.48
N GLY A 159 -17.77 5.20 -7.87
CA GLY A 159 -17.32 4.13 -6.97
C GLY A 159 -17.45 4.46 -5.49
N ILE A 160 -17.60 3.43 -4.65
CA ILE A 160 -17.35 3.54 -3.21
C ILE A 160 -15.86 3.80 -2.98
N THR A 161 -14.99 3.08 -3.71
CA THR A 161 -13.54 3.28 -3.72
C THR A 161 -13.03 3.66 -5.11
N SER A 162 -11.89 4.37 -5.16
CA SER A 162 -11.23 4.79 -6.39
C SER A 162 -9.72 4.89 -6.19
N TYR A 163 -8.93 4.95 -7.27
CA TYR A 163 -7.50 5.26 -7.15
C TYR A 163 -7.28 6.56 -6.39
N ALA A 164 -8.05 7.59 -6.77
CA ALA A 164 -8.02 8.89 -6.12
C ALA A 164 -8.33 8.83 -4.62
N SER A 165 -9.32 8.04 -4.21
CA SER A 165 -9.70 7.89 -2.79
C SER A 165 -8.65 7.18 -1.94
N ILE A 166 -7.97 6.20 -2.53
CA ILE A 166 -6.85 5.48 -1.90
C ILE A 166 -5.64 6.43 -1.77
N TYR A 167 -5.33 7.15 -2.84
CA TYR A 167 -4.18 8.06 -2.88
C TYR A 167 -4.36 9.28 -1.97
N HIS A 168 -5.53 9.92 -2.03
CA HIS A 168 -5.88 11.08 -1.24
C HIS A 168 -6.65 10.73 0.04
N ARG A 169 -6.35 9.57 0.66
CA ARG A 169 -7.02 9.13 1.88
C ARG A 169 -6.96 10.16 3.03
N LEU A 170 -5.91 10.97 3.07
CA LEU A 170 -5.65 12.00 4.08
C LEU A 170 -5.99 13.42 3.61
N GLU A 171 -6.81 13.58 2.58
CA GLU A 171 -7.16 14.90 2.01
C GLU A 171 -7.72 15.90 3.03
N GLY A 172 -8.51 15.46 4.00
CA GLY A 172 -9.07 16.34 5.03
C GLY A 172 -7.99 16.93 5.93
N GLU A 173 -6.96 16.15 6.26
CA GLU A 173 -5.81 16.62 7.03
C GLU A 173 -4.96 17.60 6.20
N PHE A 174 -4.75 17.30 4.91
CA PHE A 174 -4.06 18.22 4.01
C PHE A 174 -4.77 19.57 3.92
N CYS A 175 -6.09 19.57 3.65
CA CYS A 175 -6.86 20.80 3.50
C CYS A 175 -6.88 21.61 4.80
N SER A 176 -6.93 20.95 5.96
CA SER A 176 -6.92 21.64 7.28
C SER A 176 -5.61 22.39 7.60
N ARG A 177 -4.52 22.08 6.91
CA ARG A 177 -3.21 22.74 7.10
C ARG A 177 -3.02 23.95 6.17
N GLN A 178 -3.95 24.19 5.26
CA GLN A 178 -3.88 25.30 4.30
C GLN A 178 -4.67 26.49 4.85
N GLU A 179 -4.30 27.70 4.43
CA GLU A 179 -5.01 28.94 4.80
C GLU A 179 -6.48 28.89 4.38
N ASP A 180 -6.76 28.38 3.18
CA ASP A 180 -8.11 28.09 2.69
C ASP A 180 -8.26 26.59 2.34
N PRO A 181 -8.89 25.80 3.23
CA PRO A 181 -9.17 24.39 2.99
C PRO A 181 -10.03 24.11 1.74
N ARG A 182 -10.95 25.02 1.38
CA ARG A 182 -11.83 24.85 0.21
C ARG A 182 -11.05 25.08 -1.08
N ALA A 183 -10.26 26.15 -1.14
CA ALA A 183 -9.41 26.42 -2.29
C ALA A 183 -8.37 25.31 -2.48
N ALA A 184 -7.76 24.80 -1.41
CA ALA A 184 -6.81 23.68 -1.47
C ALA A 184 -7.43 22.41 -2.07
N HIS A 185 -8.65 22.05 -1.65
CA HIS A 185 -9.36 20.91 -2.22
C HIS A 185 -9.63 21.12 -3.73
N ARG A 186 -10.13 22.30 -4.11
CA ARG A 186 -10.53 22.59 -5.49
C ARG A 186 -9.35 22.71 -6.45
N LEU A 187 -8.29 23.42 -6.06
CA LEU A 187 -7.18 23.77 -6.94
C LEU A 187 -6.05 22.73 -6.92
N SER A 188 -5.85 22.03 -5.81
CA SER A 188 -4.76 21.04 -5.69
C SER A 188 -5.27 19.61 -5.79
N ILE A 189 -6.33 19.25 -5.06
CA ILE A 189 -6.76 17.85 -4.94
C ILE A 189 -7.62 17.40 -6.13
N LEU A 190 -8.64 18.17 -6.53
CA LEU A 190 -9.55 17.76 -7.61
C LEU A 190 -8.81 17.39 -8.93
N PRO A 191 -7.85 18.17 -9.45
CA PRO A 191 -7.15 17.80 -10.67
C PRO A 191 -6.38 16.47 -10.56
N GLN A 192 -5.75 16.22 -9.40
CA GLN A 192 -5.07 14.95 -9.14
C GLN A 192 -6.04 13.77 -9.08
N LYS A 193 -7.22 13.98 -8.46
CA LYS A 193 -8.27 12.97 -8.44
C LYS A 193 -8.72 12.62 -9.85
N SER A 194 -9.00 13.62 -10.69
CA SER A 194 -9.41 13.42 -12.07
C SER A 194 -8.34 12.65 -12.87
N TYR A 195 -7.06 12.99 -12.72
CA TYR A 195 -5.95 12.26 -13.35
C TYR A 195 -5.89 10.78 -12.92
N LEU A 196 -6.00 10.51 -11.62
CA LEU A 196 -5.99 9.13 -11.10
C LEU A 196 -7.20 8.32 -11.55
N ASP A 197 -8.37 8.97 -11.63
CA ASP A 197 -9.60 8.34 -12.10
C ASP A 197 -9.59 8.13 -13.64
N GLN A 198 -8.88 8.96 -14.41
CA GLN A 198 -8.62 8.72 -15.84
C GLN A 198 -7.72 7.49 -16.04
N ASN A 199 -6.67 7.36 -15.22
CA ASN A 199 -5.82 6.18 -15.24
C ASN A 199 -6.60 4.89 -14.95
N TYR A 200 -7.59 4.96 -14.03
CA TYR A 200 -8.52 3.85 -13.80
C TYR A 200 -9.34 3.53 -15.05
N LEU A 201 -9.92 4.54 -15.70
CA LEU A 201 -10.74 4.38 -16.91
C LEU A 201 -9.97 3.65 -18.02
N GLU A 202 -8.70 3.99 -18.22
CA GLU A 202 -7.83 3.37 -19.24
C GLU A 202 -7.44 1.92 -18.91
N ASN A 203 -7.23 1.62 -17.63
CA ASN A 203 -6.64 0.35 -17.17
C ASN A 203 -7.65 -0.60 -16.51
N MET A 204 -8.94 -0.29 -16.60
CA MET A 204 -10.00 -1.02 -15.90
C MET A 204 -9.99 -2.50 -16.25
N SER A 205 -9.92 -3.34 -15.22
CA SER A 205 -9.95 -4.79 -15.32
C SER A 205 -10.46 -5.41 -14.03
N PHE A 206 -10.93 -6.65 -14.09
CA PHE A 206 -11.41 -7.39 -12.92
C PHE A 206 -10.35 -7.45 -11.79
N TRP A 207 -9.11 -7.80 -12.13
CA TRP A 207 -8.02 -7.90 -11.16
C TRP A 207 -7.64 -6.56 -10.56
N LEU A 208 -7.76 -5.47 -11.33
CA LEU A 208 -7.57 -4.14 -10.80
C LEU A 208 -8.66 -3.78 -9.78
N ASP A 209 -9.93 -4.10 -10.06
CA ASP A 209 -11.03 -3.85 -9.13
C ASP A 209 -10.84 -4.64 -7.83
N VAL A 210 -10.52 -5.93 -7.92
CA VAL A 210 -10.20 -6.78 -6.75
C VAL A 210 -9.05 -6.19 -5.95
N LYS A 211 -7.97 -5.75 -6.63
CA LYS A 211 -6.81 -5.12 -5.98
C LYS A 211 -7.21 -3.85 -5.24
N LEU A 212 -8.03 -2.99 -5.85
CA LEU A 212 -8.46 -1.73 -5.23
C LEU A 212 -9.40 -1.96 -4.05
N VAL A 213 -10.33 -2.90 -4.15
CA VAL A 213 -11.21 -3.30 -3.03
C VAL A 213 -10.37 -3.82 -1.86
N LEU A 214 -9.45 -4.74 -2.10
CA LEU A 214 -8.58 -5.31 -1.06
C LEU A 214 -7.67 -4.26 -0.45
N LEU A 215 -7.07 -3.38 -1.27
CA LEU A 215 -6.21 -2.30 -0.80
C LEU A 215 -6.99 -1.32 0.08
N THR A 216 -8.22 -0.97 -0.31
CA THR A 216 -9.09 -0.11 0.50
C THR A 216 -9.47 -0.77 1.82
N PHE A 217 -9.86 -2.05 1.79
CA PHE A 217 -10.16 -2.81 3.01
C PHE A 217 -8.97 -2.82 3.97
N LEU A 218 -7.77 -3.15 3.48
CA LEU A 218 -6.55 -3.13 4.27
C LEU A 218 -6.24 -1.73 4.82
N LEU A 219 -6.40 -0.69 3.99
CA LEU A 219 -6.15 0.69 4.41
C LEU A 219 -7.07 1.11 5.56
N VAL A 220 -8.34 0.70 5.60
CA VAL A 220 -9.25 1.04 6.71
C VAL A 220 -8.65 0.67 8.07
N PHE A 221 -7.95 -0.47 8.18
CA PHE A 221 -7.30 -0.90 9.42
C PHE A 221 -5.91 -0.27 9.65
N VAL A 222 -5.30 0.34 8.63
CA VAL A 222 -4.03 1.06 8.78
C VAL A 222 -4.34 2.49 9.19
N PRO A 223 -3.95 2.97 10.38
CA PRO A 223 -4.13 4.37 10.72
C PRO A 223 -3.32 5.27 9.80
N GLY A 224 -3.94 6.36 9.37
CA GLY A 224 -3.34 7.30 8.42
C GLY A 224 -2.27 8.21 9.03
N LYS A 225 -2.04 8.16 10.34
CA LYS A 225 -0.95 8.89 10.99
C LYS A 225 0.29 8.00 11.02
N ALA A 226 1.45 8.57 10.66
CA ALA A 226 2.73 7.90 10.84
C ALA A 226 2.85 7.45 12.30
N TYR A 227 2.80 6.14 12.59
CA TYR A 227 3.04 5.69 13.96
C TYR A 227 4.45 6.12 14.36
N PRO A 228 4.67 6.64 15.57
CA PRO A 228 6.03 6.79 16.07
C PRO A 228 6.72 5.42 15.93
N ARG A 229 7.93 5.42 15.33
CA ARG A 229 8.71 4.19 15.11
C ARG A 229 8.96 3.40 16.40
N THR A 230 8.77 4.03 17.55
CA THR A 230 8.93 3.51 18.91
C THR A 230 7.81 4.04 19.80
N VAL A 231 7.13 3.16 20.54
CA VAL A 231 6.22 3.52 21.63
C VAL A 231 6.91 3.19 22.95
N ARG A 232 6.84 4.10 23.93
CA ARG A 232 7.38 3.89 25.27
C ARG A 232 6.33 3.15 26.09
N LEU A 233 6.49 1.85 26.26
CA LEU A 233 5.61 1.02 27.10
C LEU A 233 6.39 0.58 28.32
N LEU A 234 5.90 0.92 29.53
CA LEU A 234 6.55 0.54 30.81
C LEU A 234 8.05 0.91 30.84
N GLY A 235 8.41 2.10 30.33
CA GLY A 235 9.80 2.58 30.28
C GLY A 235 10.67 2.02 29.15
N VAL A 236 10.20 1.03 28.38
CA VAL A 236 10.95 0.43 27.26
C VAL A 236 10.47 0.98 25.92
N ASN A 237 11.42 1.38 25.07
CA ASN A 237 11.13 1.78 23.69
C ASN A 237 10.87 0.53 22.83
N VAL A 238 9.61 0.26 22.52
CA VAL A 238 9.21 -0.86 21.66
C VAL A 238 8.96 -0.35 20.25
N SER A 239 9.71 -0.85 19.28
CA SER A 239 9.46 -0.59 17.87
C SER A 239 8.52 -1.64 17.29
N PHE A 240 7.37 -1.21 16.75
CA PHE A 240 6.41 -2.11 16.07
C PHE A 240 7.04 -2.89 14.92
N TYR A 241 8.00 -2.26 14.22
CA TYR A 241 8.72 -2.88 13.11
C TYR A 241 10.10 -3.42 13.50
N GLY A 242 10.44 -3.44 14.79
CA GLY A 242 11.72 -3.93 15.28
C GLY A 242 11.85 -5.46 15.32
N GLU A 243 13.09 -5.91 15.53
CA GLU A 243 13.48 -7.33 15.65
C GLU A 243 12.68 -8.04 16.76
N ARG A 244 12.56 -7.41 17.93
CA ARG A 244 11.86 -7.98 19.10
C ARG A 244 10.38 -8.20 18.84
N ALA A 245 9.71 -7.23 18.22
CA ALA A 245 8.30 -7.37 17.86
C ALA A 245 8.10 -8.48 16.81
N GLN A 246 9.03 -8.64 15.86
CA GLN A 246 8.97 -9.74 14.89
C GLN A 246 9.15 -11.11 15.57
N MET A 247 10.10 -11.23 16.49
CA MET A 247 10.33 -12.47 17.25
C MET A 247 9.10 -12.89 18.07
N ILE A 248 8.45 -11.93 18.75
CA ILE A 248 7.23 -12.21 19.53
C ILE A 248 6.09 -12.67 18.62
N LEU A 249 5.88 -11.96 17.51
CA LEU A 249 4.82 -12.28 16.56
C LEU A 249 5.03 -13.65 15.91
N GLU A 250 6.27 -14.00 15.56
CA GLU A 250 6.62 -15.32 15.05
C GLU A 250 6.48 -16.42 16.10
N ALA A 251 6.84 -16.15 17.37
CA ALA A 251 6.62 -17.11 18.45
C ALA A 251 5.13 -17.46 18.58
N LEU A 252 4.25 -16.45 18.50
CA LEU A 252 2.79 -16.66 18.52
C LEU A 252 2.31 -17.45 17.30
N VAL A 253 2.84 -17.15 16.11
CA VAL A 253 2.52 -17.91 14.88
C VAL A 253 2.98 -19.37 14.99
N PHE A 254 4.18 -19.62 15.51
CA PHE A 254 4.69 -20.99 15.69
C PHE A 254 3.87 -21.76 16.73
N ALA A 255 3.49 -21.12 17.84
CA ALA A 255 2.62 -21.71 18.84
C ALA A 255 1.23 -22.03 18.26
N GLY A 256 0.63 -21.09 17.53
CA GLY A 256 -0.66 -21.27 16.87
C GLY A 256 -0.64 -22.37 15.81
N ALA A 257 0.41 -22.43 14.99
CA ALA A 257 0.60 -23.48 13.98
C ALA A 257 0.75 -24.86 14.63
N LEU A 258 1.54 -24.98 15.71
CA LEU A 258 1.66 -26.24 16.44
C LEU A 258 0.32 -26.68 17.04
N TRP A 259 -0.39 -25.76 17.70
CA TRP A 259 -1.70 -26.05 18.29
C TRP A 259 -2.69 -26.52 17.22
N LEU A 260 -2.75 -25.81 16.08
CA LEU A 260 -3.64 -26.13 14.99
C LEU A 260 -3.28 -27.47 14.32
N SER A 261 -2.00 -27.81 14.19
CA SER A 261 -1.58 -29.13 13.68
C SER A 261 -2.03 -30.29 14.57
N TYR A 262 -2.02 -30.11 15.90
CA TYR A 262 -2.57 -31.10 16.83
C TYR A 262 -4.09 -31.20 16.71
N TRP A 263 -4.77 -30.05 16.65
CA TRP A 263 -6.23 -30.00 16.49
C TRP A 263 -6.67 -30.62 15.15
N LEU A 264 -6.01 -30.34 14.02
CA LEU A 264 -6.34 -30.99 12.75
C LEU A 264 -6.04 -32.49 12.73
N ARG A 265 -5.08 -32.96 13.53
CA ARG A 265 -4.72 -34.39 13.57
C ARG A 265 -5.71 -35.22 14.38
N PHE A 266 -6.12 -34.69 15.53
CA PHE A 266 -6.86 -35.43 16.54
C PHE A 266 -8.28 -34.89 16.76
N GLU A 267 -8.61 -33.77 16.11
CA GLU A 267 -9.87 -33.03 16.29
C GLU A 267 -10.11 -32.77 17.77
N ASP A 268 -11.24 -33.25 18.30
CA ASP A 268 -11.60 -33.14 19.72
C ASP A 268 -11.23 -34.40 20.54
N GLN A 269 -10.63 -35.42 19.92
CA GLN A 269 -10.28 -36.70 20.56
C GLN A 269 -8.77 -36.82 20.82
N LEU A 270 -8.18 -35.82 21.50
CA LEU A 270 -6.75 -35.82 21.79
C LEU A 270 -6.43 -36.70 23.01
N PRO A 271 -5.64 -37.79 22.87
CA PRO A 271 -5.28 -38.64 24.00
C PRO A 271 -4.49 -37.88 25.07
N GLU A 272 -4.61 -38.26 26.35
CA GLU A 272 -3.96 -37.58 27.49
C GLU A 272 -2.44 -37.43 27.32
N PHE A 273 -1.78 -38.46 26.80
CA PHE A 273 -0.35 -38.41 26.50
C PHE A 273 -0.02 -37.31 25.48
N ASN A 274 -0.81 -37.19 24.42
CA ASN A 274 -0.61 -36.17 23.38
C ASN A 274 -0.98 -34.76 23.85
N LEU A 275 -1.89 -34.63 24.84
CA LEU A 275 -2.15 -33.35 25.52
C LEU A 275 -0.90 -32.85 26.25
N TRP A 276 -0.27 -33.70 27.05
CA TRP A 276 0.99 -33.39 27.73
C TRP A 276 2.11 -33.08 26.74
N GLN A 277 2.27 -33.92 25.71
CA GLN A 277 3.24 -33.69 24.65
C GLN A 277 3.02 -32.33 23.96
N ARG A 278 1.79 -32.02 23.52
CA ARG A 278 1.45 -30.74 22.89
C ARG A 278 1.81 -29.56 23.79
N ASN A 279 1.41 -29.60 25.06
CA ASN A 279 1.64 -28.50 25.99
C ASN A 279 3.15 -28.28 26.25
N ALA A 280 3.93 -29.35 26.34
CA ALA A 280 5.39 -29.25 26.46
C ALA A 280 6.01 -28.62 25.20
N PHE A 281 5.61 -29.06 24.00
CA PHE A 281 6.12 -28.52 22.74
C PHE A 281 5.63 -27.09 22.45
N LEU A 282 4.45 -26.68 22.93
CA LEU A 282 3.96 -25.30 22.82
C LEU A 282 4.87 -24.29 23.53
N LEU A 283 5.56 -24.71 24.59
CA LEU A 283 6.55 -23.88 25.27
C LEU A 283 7.91 -23.93 24.57
N MET A 284 8.38 -25.13 24.22
CA MET A 284 9.75 -25.35 23.75
C MET A 284 9.95 -25.04 22.26
N LEU A 285 9.03 -25.47 21.40
CA LEU A 285 9.21 -25.46 19.96
C LEU A 285 9.21 -24.04 19.35
N PRO A 286 8.29 -23.14 19.74
CA PRO A 286 8.35 -21.74 19.30
C PRO A 286 9.65 -21.06 19.72
N ALA A 287 10.12 -21.29 20.96
CA ALA A 287 11.37 -20.73 21.46
C ALA A 287 12.58 -21.25 20.68
N ALA A 288 12.63 -22.57 20.40
CA ALA A 288 13.68 -23.19 19.59
C ALA A 288 13.73 -22.60 18.18
N ARG A 289 12.58 -22.49 17.49
CA ARG A 289 12.49 -21.89 16.15
C ARG A 289 12.90 -20.43 16.12
N VAL A 290 12.47 -19.62 17.09
CA VAL A 290 12.90 -18.22 17.20
C VAL A 290 14.41 -18.15 17.44
N GLY A 291 14.95 -19.01 18.29
CA GLY A 291 16.40 -19.14 18.52
C GLY A 291 17.16 -19.47 17.24
N THR A 292 16.74 -20.47 16.47
CA THR A 292 17.33 -20.84 15.18
C THR A 292 17.28 -19.68 14.18
N ASN A 293 16.13 -19.03 14.01
CA ASN A 293 15.99 -17.86 13.13
C ASN A 293 16.92 -16.71 13.53
N ARG A 294 17.13 -16.50 14.84
CA ARG A 294 18.06 -15.50 15.36
C ARG A 294 19.51 -15.84 15.04
N LEU A 295 19.91 -17.09 15.25
CA LEU A 295 21.25 -17.59 14.95
C LEU A 295 21.56 -17.54 13.45
N MET A 296 20.60 -17.91 12.61
CA MET A 296 20.69 -17.86 11.15
C MET A 296 20.61 -16.42 10.58
N GLY A 297 20.52 -15.40 11.44
CA GLY A 297 20.49 -14.00 11.02
C GLY A 297 19.23 -13.59 10.28
N VAL A 298 18.16 -14.40 10.32
CA VAL A 298 16.90 -14.14 9.61
C VAL A 298 16.28 -12.81 10.04
N TYR A 299 16.38 -12.45 11.33
CA TYR A 299 15.86 -11.18 11.82
C TYR A 299 16.74 -9.96 11.52
N ARG A 300 17.98 -10.18 11.03
CA ARG A 300 18.85 -9.10 10.55
C ARG A 300 18.52 -8.69 9.11
N MET A 301 17.68 -9.46 8.40
CA MET A 301 17.24 -9.15 7.05
C MET A 301 16.33 -7.92 7.04
N ILE A 302 16.58 -7.02 6.08
CA ILE A 302 15.71 -5.86 5.86
C ILE A 302 14.56 -6.29 4.94
N TRP A 303 13.42 -6.61 5.55
CA TRP A 303 12.21 -7.12 4.90
C TRP A 303 11.70 -6.32 3.69
N ARG A 304 12.08 -5.04 3.59
CA ARG A 304 11.75 -4.14 2.48
C ARG A 304 12.33 -4.59 1.13
N TYR A 305 13.40 -5.39 1.11
CA TYR A 305 14.14 -5.75 -0.11
C TYR A 305 14.19 -7.25 -0.39
N ILE A 306 13.24 -8.00 0.16
CA ILE A 306 13.26 -9.46 0.04
C ILE A 306 13.15 -9.89 -1.40
N ASN A 307 14.13 -10.70 -1.76
CA ASN A 307 14.29 -11.44 -2.98
C ASN A 307 14.02 -12.93 -2.72
N LEU A 308 13.97 -13.74 -3.78
CA LEU A 308 13.74 -15.18 -3.66
C LEU A 308 14.81 -15.87 -2.80
N THR A 309 16.03 -15.33 -2.75
CA THR A 309 17.13 -15.86 -1.93
C THR A 309 16.87 -15.68 -0.43
N ASP A 310 16.34 -14.54 0.00
CA ASP A 310 15.98 -14.31 1.41
C ASP A 310 14.81 -15.23 1.83
N ALA A 311 13.85 -15.46 0.92
CA ALA A 311 12.76 -16.41 1.15
C ALA A 311 13.27 -17.86 1.26
N PHE A 312 14.24 -18.25 0.42
CA PHE A 312 14.88 -19.55 0.49
C PHE A 312 15.64 -19.73 1.82
N GLN A 313 16.42 -18.74 2.24
CA GLN A 313 17.15 -18.79 3.52
C GLN A 313 16.19 -18.89 4.72
N LEU A 314 15.03 -18.24 4.68
CA LEU A 314 13.97 -18.42 5.68
C LEU A 314 13.47 -19.87 5.70
N SER A 315 13.12 -20.43 4.54
CA SER A 315 12.66 -21.82 4.45
C SER A 315 13.69 -22.80 4.99
N VAL A 316 14.98 -22.61 4.66
CA VAL A 316 16.07 -23.43 5.20
C VAL A 316 16.14 -23.33 6.73
N SER A 317 16.08 -22.13 7.30
CA SER A 317 16.09 -21.93 8.75
C SER A 317 14.92 -22.64 9.45
N LEU A 318 13.72 -22.58 8.85
CA LEU A 318 12.53 -23.25 9.38
C LEU A 318 12.62 -24.79 9.24
N SER A 319 13.30 -25.30 8.22
CA SER A 319 13.48 -26.74 8.02
C SER A 319 14.39 -27.40 9.06
N ILE A 320 15.32 -26.67 9.69
CA ILE A 320 16.29 -27.24 10.64
C ILE A 320 15.59 -27.96 11.80
N ILE A 321 14.66 -27.29 12.47
CA ILE A 321 13.94 -27.87 13.62
C ILE A 321 13.03 -29.01 13.16
N SER A 322 12.33 -28.86 12.04
CA SER A 322 11.46 -29.91 11.50
C SER A 322 12.27 -31.17 11.13
N ALA A 323 13.44 -30.99 10.51
CA ALA A 323 14.35 -32.07 10.15
C ALA A 323 14.93 -32.74 11.39
N ALA A 324 15.25 -31.97 12.44
CA ALA A 324 15.70 -32.54 13.71
C ALA A 324 14.62 -33.41 14.35
N LEU A 325 13.36 -32.95 14.40
CA LEU A 325 12.23 -33.73 14.92
C LEU A 325 11.96 -34.98 14.07
N LEU A 326 12.04 -34.84 12.75
CA LEU A 326 11.87 -35.95 11.81
C LEU A 326 12.96 -37.01 12.00
N SER A 327 14.23 -36.59 12.10
CA SER A 327 15.35 -37.49 12.38
C SER A 327 15.19 -38.16 13.73
N LEU A 328 14.79 -37.42 14.76
CA LEU A 328 14.52 -38.01 16.07
C LEU A 328 13.43 -39.08 15.98
N ARG A 329 12.37 -38.83 15.21
CA ARG A 329 11.29 -39.80 15.00
C ARG A 329 11.74 -41.05 14.24
N LEU A 330 12.63 -40.92 13.26
CA LEU A 330 13.09 -42.03 12.41
C LEU A 330 14.17 -42.88 13.08
N PHE A 331 15.06 -42.26 13.86
CA PHE A 331 16.25 -42.90 14.38
C PHE A 331 16.23 -43.21 15.87
N LEU A 332 15.35 -42.62 16.69
CA LEU A 332 15.26 -43.01 18.11
C LEU A 332 14.43 -44.30 18.27
N PRO A 333 15.02 -45.38 18.81
CA PRO A 333 14.30 -46.62 19.06
C PRO A 333 13.22 -46.40 20.14
N GLY A 334 12.02 -46.91 19.89
CA GLY A 334 10.85 -46.79 20.79
C GLY A 334 10.94 -47.59 22.09
N THR A 335 12.11 -48.16 22.41
CA THR A 335 12.36 -48.94 23.64
C THR A 335 12.75 -48.07 24.83
N VAL A 336 13.06 -46.79 24.62
CA VAL A 336 13.41 -45.84 25.69
C VAL A 336 12.17 -45.06 26.09
N SER A 337 11.67 -45.26 27.31
CA SER A 337 10.42 -44.64 27.81
C SER A 337 10.41 -43.11 27.66
N SER A 338 11.54 -42.44 27.94
CA SER A 338 11.70 -40.99 27.79
C SER A 338 11.69 -40.52 26.32
N ALA A 339 11.93 -41.41 25.35
CA ALA A 339 11.95 -41.07 23.93
C ALA A 339 10.56 -40.85 23.35
N HIS A 340 9.51 -41.46 23.94
CA HIS A 340 8.14 -41.32 23.47
C HIS A 340 7.68 -39.85 23.48
N MET A 341 8.19 -39.03 24.40
CA MET A 341 7.88 -37.60 24.44
C MET A 341 8.32 -36.89 23.15
N PHE A 342 9.45 -37.28 22.55
CA PHE A 342 10.00 -36.60 21.37
C PHE A 342 9.58 -37.21 20.04
N GLN A 343 8.87 -38.34 20.06
CA GLN A 343 8.39 -39.01 18.86
C GLN A 343 7.07 -38.40 18.36
N LEU A 344 7.09 -37.15 17.88
CA LEU A 344 5.89 -36.56 17.29
C LEU A 344 5.40 -37.37 16.07
N PRO A 345 4.08 -37.48 15.87
CA PRO A 345 3.52 -38.04 14.65
C PRO A 345 4.04 -37.29 13.42
N MET A 346 4.41 -38.04 12.38
CA MET A 346 4.93 -37.49 11.11
C MET A 346 3.97 -36.47 10.48
N SER A 347 2.67 -36.73 10.59
CA SER A 347 1.62 -35.82 10.14
C SER A 347 1.68 -34.47 10.85
N ILE A 348 1.93 -34.43 12.17
CA ILE A 348 2.05 -33.19 12.93
C ILE A 348 3.30 -32.42 12.54
N ILE A 349 4.44 -33.11 12.36
CA ILE A 349 5.69 -32.48 11.90
C ILE A 349 5.50 -31.84 10.52
N ALA A 350 4.87 -32.57 9.60
CA ALA A 350 4.62 -32.08 8.24
C ALA A 350 3.63 -30.90 8.20
N MET A 351 2.50 -31.01 8.90
CA MET A 351 1.49 -29.94 8.97
C MET A 351 2.05 -28.70 9.64
N GLU A 352 2.76 -28.86 10.77
CA GLU A 352 3.38 -27.73 11.48
C GLU A 352 4.41 -27.03 10.60
N PHE A 353 5.27 -27.76 9.89
CA PHE A 353 6.24 -27.16 8.98
C PHE A 353 5.57 -26.35 7.85
N LEU A 354 4.53 -26.89 7.21
CA LEU A 354 3.80 -26.21 6.16
C LEU A 354 3.09 -24.95 6.69
N MET A 355 2.40 -25.06 7.83
CA MET A 355 1.72 -23.94 8.47
C MET A 355 2.67 -22.83 8.91
N VAL A 356 3.79 -23.20 9.53
CA VAL A 356 4.81 -22.24 9.98
C VAL A 356 5.43 -21.53 8.79
N THR A 357 5.78 -22.25 7.73
CA THR A 357 6.36 -21.65 6.52
C THR A 357 5.37 -20.69 5.86
N GLY A 358 4.14 -21.14 5.60
CA GLY A 358 3.10 -20.33 4.98
C GLY A 358 2.71 -19.10 5.82
N SER A 359 2.48 -19.30 7.13
CA SER A 359 2.08 -18.23 8.04
C SER A 359 3.20 -17.22 8.28
N CYS A 360 4.46 -17.68 8.36
CA CYS A 360 5.61 -16.78 8.52
C CYS A 360 5.80 -15.92 7.26
N LEU A 361 5.78 -16.53 6.07
CA LEU A 361 5.82 -15.80 4.80
C LEU A 361 4.65 -14.82 4.65
N GLY A 362 3.43 -15.26 4.97
CA GLY A 362 2.22 -14.44 4.92
C GLY A 362 2.27 -13.25 5.89
N LEU A 363 2.63 -13.50 7.15
CA LEU A 363 2.80 -12.47 8.18
C LEU A 363 3.83 -11.41 7.76
N ARG A 364 4.96 -11.88 7.23
CA ARG A 364 6.06 -11.04 6.76
C ARG A 364 5.68 -10.23 5.53
N GLY A 365 5.01 -10.86 4.57
CA GLY A 365 4.45 -10.22 3.38
C GLY A 365 3.42 -9.14 3.76
N LEU A 366 2.51 -9.47 4.68
CA LEU A 366 1.54 -8.52 5.22
C LEU A 366 2.23 -7.35 5.92
N ARG A 367 3.16 -7.62 6.85
CA ARG A 367 3.89 -6.57 7.58
C ARG A 367 4.71 -5.67 6.64
N ARG A 368 5.30 -6.25 5.58
CA ARG A 368 5.94 -5.49 4.50
C ARG A 368 4.93 -4.63 3.76
N ALA A 369 3.81 -5.20 3.34
CA ALA A 369 2.76 -4.47 2.63
C ALA A 369 2.23 -3.32 3.49
N LEU A 370 1.96 -3.54 4.77
CA LEU A 370 1.55 -2.51 5.73
C LEU A 370 2.62 -1.43 5.89
N TYR A 371 3.90 -1.81 6.02
CA TYR A 371 5.02 -0.85 6.09
C TYR A 371 5.15 -0.02 4.80
N GLU A 372 5.09 -0.68 3.63
CA GLU A 372 5.14 -0.01 2.33
C GLU A 372 3.93 0.87 2.12
N MET A 373 2.73 0.45 2.49
CA MET A 373 1.52 1.28 2.43
C MET A 373 1.64 2.49 3.35
N HIS A 374 2.29 2.35 4.50
CA HIS A 374 2.53 3.46 5.42
C HIS A 374 3.58 4.45 4.92
N HIS A 375 4.61 3.97 4.19
CA HIS A 375 5.74 4.79 3.75
C HIS A 375 5.70 5.23 2.28
N ARG A 376 4.99 4.52 1.39
CA ARG A 376 4.75 4.93 0.00
C ARG A 376 3.59 5.92 -0.12
N TYR A 377 2.66 5.94 0.85
CA TYR A 377 1.62 6.96 0.93
C TYR A 377 2.04 8.15 1.81
N GLN A 378 3.18 8.75 1.49
CA GLN A 378 3.45 10.14 1.81
C GLN A 378 4.37 10.71 0.72
N PRO A 379 3.85 11.69 -0.02
CA PRO A 379 4.20 13.04 0.39
C PRO A 379 2.94 13.90 0.48
N LEU A 380 2.70 14.48 1.65
CA LEU A 380 2.11 15.81 1.64
C LEU A 380 3.24 16.76 1.23
N PRO A 381 2.97 17.75 0.37
CA PRO A 381 3.98 18.73 0.02
C PRO A 381 4.59 19.31 1.29
N ALA A 382 5.90 19.59 1.29
CA ALA A 382 6.37 20.67 2.14
C ALA A 382 5.62 21.94 1.69
N GLU A 383 5.45 22.92 2.57
CA GLU A 383 4.82 24.22 2.23
C GLU A 383 5.38 24.85 0.93
N ARG A 384 6.59 24.43 0.53
CA ARG A 384 7.25 24.76 -0.74
C ARG A 384 7.27 23.57 -1.71
N LYS A 385 6.89 23.81 -2.97
CA LYS A 385 7.06 22.86 -4.09
C LYS A 385 8.53 22.43 -4.19
N ARG A 386 8.77 21.13 -4.41
CA ARG A 386 10.12 20.63 -4.65
C ARG A 386 10.54 20.96 -6.07
N ARG A 387 11.61 21.75 -6.23
CA ARG A 387 12.14 22.13 -7.53
C ARG A 387 13.22 21.13 -7.92
N ILE A 388 12.95 20.36 -8.96
CA ILE A 388 13.74 19.19 -9.35
C ILE A 388 14.59 19.52 -10.56
N LEU A 389 15.87 19.13 -10.49
CA LEU A 389 16.79 19.15 -11.62
C LEU A 389 17.24 17.70 -11.89
N ILE A 390 17.15 17.24 -13.14
CA ILE A 390 17.54 15.87 -13.51
C ILE A 390 18.91 15.90 -14.19
N PHE A 391 19.84 15.12 -13.65
CA PHE A 391 21.18 14.93 -14.21
C PHE A 391 21.21 13.68 -15.10
N GLY A 392 21.49 13.87 -16.38
CA GLY A 392 21.48 12.87 -17.44
C GLY A 392 20.14 12.85 -18.17
N ALA A 393 20.11 13.38 -19.40
CA ALA A 393 18.94 13.43 -20.26
C ALA A 393 18.89 12.24 -21.25
N GLY A 394 19.32 11.06 -20.79
CA GLY A 394 19.14 9.78 -21.49
C GLY A 394 17.78 9.16 -21.19
N PHE A 395 17.57 7.91 -21.63
CA PHE A 395 16.30 7.19 -21.46
C PHE A 395 15.78 7.19 -20.02
N SER A 396 16.65 6.88 -19.03
CA SER A 396 16.28 6.89 -17.61
C SER A 396 15.86 8.28 -17.10
N GLY A 397 16.49 9.35 -17.59
CA GLY A 397 16.15 10.72 -17.21
C GLY A 397 14.82 11.18 -17.82
N VAL A 398 14.56 10.81 -19.08
CA VAL A 398 13.28 11.06 -19.77
C VAL A 398 12.13 10.39 -19.06
N GLU A 399 12.27 9.10 -18.73
CA GLU A 399 11.23 8.35 -18.00
C GLU A 399 10.96 8.96 -16.63
N LEU A 400 12.02 9.34 -15.90
CA LEU A 400 11.86 10.02 -14.62
C LEU A 400 11.14 11.37 -14.77
N ALA A 401 11.44 12.15 -15.80
CA ALA A 401 10.79 13.44 -16.03
C ALA A 401 9.29 13.29 -16.26
N LEU A 402 8.88 12.30 -17.06
CA LEU A 402 7.46 11.97 -17.28
C LEU A 402 6.77 11.52 -15.99
N GLN A 403 7.48 10.83 -15.10
CA GLN A 403 6.93 10.41 -13.81
C GLN A 403 6.84 11.58 -12.81
N VAL A 404 7.87 12.42 -12.74
CA VAL A 404 7.91 13.60 -11.87
C VAL A 404 6.80 14.60 -12.25
N GLY A 405 6.58 14.84 -13.53
CA GLY A 405 5.55 15.76 -14.02
C GLY A 405 4.12 15.37 -13.62
N ARG A 406 3.88 14.13 -13.17
CA ARG A 406 2.57 13.67 -12.68
C ARG A 406 2.27 14.13 -11.25
N TYR A 407 3.26 14.65 -10.53
CA TYR A 407 3.12 15.04 -9.13
C TYR A 407 3.11 16.58 -8.99
N PRO A 408 1.98 17.23 -8.67
CA PRO A 408 1.88 18.70 -8.67
C PRO A 408 2.65 19.41 -7.53
N HIS A 409 3.19 18.64 -6.58
CA HIS A 409 4.08 19.14 -5.53
C HIS A 409 5.56 19.08 -5.93
N MET A 410 5.85 18.54 -7.11
CA MET A 410 7.16 18.54 -7.74
C MET A 410 7.11 19.46 -8.97
N ASP A 411 8.09 20.33 -9.09
CA ASP A 411 8.28 21.25 -10.21
C ASP A 411 9.58 20.84 -10.92
N LEU A 412 9.47 20.16 -12.06
CA LEU A 412 10.65 19.80 -12.84
C LEU A 412 11.14 21.04 -13.58
N VAL A 413 12.33 21.53 -13.21
CA VAL A 413 12.89 22.75 -13.78
C VAL A 413 13.59 22.46 -15.11
N GLY A 414 14.25 21.31 -15.24
CA GLY A 414 14.97 20.96 -16.45
C GLY A 414 15.96 19.81 -16.29
N PHE A 415 16.80 19.67 -17.32
CA PHE A 415 17.85 18.67 -17.39
C PHE A 415 19.25 19.30 -17.34
N VAL A 416 20.22 18.50 -16.90
CA VAL A 416 21.66 18.74 -17.05
C VAL A 416 22.24 17.55 -17.78
N ASP A 417 22.97 17.78 -18.87
CA ASP A 417 23.62 16.72 -19.65
C ASP A 417 24.93 17.26 -20.22
N ASP A 418 25.98 16.45 -20.15
CA ASP A 418 27.32 16.81 -20.62
C ASP A 418 27.43 16.72 -22.15
N ASP A 419 26.46 16.05 -22.80
CA ASP A 419 26.36 16.02 -24.26
C ASP A 419 26.01 17.40 -24.82
N LEU A 420 27.00 18.04 -25.46
CA LEU A 420 26.88 19.35 -26.10
C LEU A 420 25.72 19.42 -27.11
N MET A 421 25.37 18.31 -27.76
CA MET A 421 24.30 18.28 -28.77
C MET A 421 22.91 18.42 -28.16
N LYS A 422 22.76 18.07 -26.87
CA LYS A 422 21.50 18.16 -26.14
C LYS A 422 21.30 19.51 -25.46
N GLN A 423 22.35 20.28 -25.24
CA GLN A 423 22.27 21.55 -24.51
C GLN A 423 21.34 22.54 -25.23
N GLY A 424 20.46 23.19 -24.47
CA GLY A 424 19.45 24.12 -25.00
C GLY A 424 18.29 23.46 -25.74
N ARG A 425 18.30 22.12 -25.95
CA ARG A 425 17.19 21.39 -26.55
C ARG A 425 16.11 21.07 -25.52
N LEU A 426 14.89 20.87 -26.01
CA LEU A 426 13.77 20.38 -25.22
C LEU A 426 13.73 18.85 -25.26
N ILE A 427 13.69 18.23 -24.09
CA ILE A 427 13.57 16.79 -23.90
C ILE A 427 12.38 16.56 -22.97
N ALA A 428 11.39 15.77 -23.42
CA ALA A 428 10.12 15.58 -22.71
C ALA A 428 9.41 16.88 -22.31
N GLY A 429 9.58 17.95 -23.11
CA GLY A 429 9.02 19.28 -22.85
C GLY A 429 9.84 20.18 -21.91
N TYR A 430 11.01 19.73 -21.43
CA TYR A 430 11.87 20.50 -20.53
C TYR A 430 13.24 20.77 -21.15
N SER A 431 13.81 21.95 -20.90
CA SER A 431 15.09 22.34 -21.47
C SER A 431 16.27 21.65 -20.77
N VAL A 432 17.29 21.30 -21.55
CA VAL A 432 18.63 20.97 -21.03
C VAL A 432 19.35 22.29 -20.75
N LEU A 433 19.48 22.63 -19.47
CA LEU A 433 19.92 23.94 -19.00
C LEU A 433 21.44 24.16 -19.11
N GLY A 434 22.22 23.08 -19.22
CA GLY A 434 23.66 23.17 -19.40
C GLY A 434 24.42 21.90 -18.97
N PRO A 435 25.76 21.97 -18.95
CA PRO A 435 26.64 20.87 -18.54
C PRO A 435 26.70 20.70 -17.02
N SER A 436 27.22 19.54 -16.58
CA SER A 436 27.43 19.18 -15.17
C SER A 436 28.25 20.19 -14.36
N GLU A 437 29.19 20.87 -15.01
CA GLU A 437 30.08 21.83 -14.36
C GLU A 437 29.32 23.03 -13.77
N LYS A 438 28.22 23.42 -14.42
CA LYS A 438 27.38 24.58 -14.05
C LYS A 438 26.26 24.23 -13.08
N VAL A 439 26.22 23.00 -12.54
CA VAL A 439 25.16 22.56 -11.61
C VAL A 439 25.01 23.51 -10.43
N ASP A 440 26.09 24.02 -9.85
CA ASP A 440 26.02 24.94 -8.70
C ASP A 440 25.34 26.29 -9.03
N GLU A 441 25.57 26.78 -10.25
CA GLU A 441 24.96 28.00 -10.76
C GLU A 441 23.47 27.75 -11.01
N LEU A 442 23.14 26.63 -11.66
CA LEU A 442 21.76 26.24 -11.95
C LEU A 442 20.96 26.00 -10.67
N VAL A 443 21.56 25.35 -9.67
CA VAL A 443 20.93 25.10 -8.36
C VAL A 443 20.57 26.40 -7.67
N ARG A 444 21.47 27.39 -7.68
CA ARG A 444 21.20 28.72 -7.10
C ARG A 444 20.20 29.52 -7.91
N ARG A 445 20.41 29.61 -9.22
CA ARG A 445 19.61 30.44 -10.13
C ARG A 445 18.14 30.01 -10.18
N HIS A 446 17.90 28.70 -10.11
CA HIS A 446 16.55 28.14 -10.20
C HIS A 446 16.00 27.64 -8.87
N ASP A 447 16.69 27.92 -7.74
CA ASP A 447 16.23 27.57 -6.40
C ASP A 447 15.90 26.06 -6.28
N ILE A 448 16.81 25.23 -6.79
CA ILE A 448 16.64 23.78 -6.87
C ILE A 448 16.71 23.16 -5.48
N THR A 449 15.71 22.35 -5.12
CA THR A 449 15.66 21.65 -3.83
C THR A 449 16.20 20.23 -3.93
N ASP A 450 16.03 19.57 -5.07
CA ASP A 450 16.38 18.16 -5.28
C ASP A 450 17.07 17.97 -6.65
N LEU A 451 18.28 17.44 -6.66
CA LEU A 451 19.00 17.00 -7.86
C LEU A 451 18.86 15.47 -7.97
N ILE A 452 18.36 14.96 -9.09
CA ILE A 452 18.21 13.52 -9.31
C ILE A 452 19.18 13.03 -10.40
N VAL A 453 20.09 12.15 -10.02
CA VAL A 453 21.13 11.60 -10.90
C VAL A 453 20.64 10.31 -11.56
N CYS A 454 20.49 10.36 -12.89
CA CYS A 454 20.00 9.27 -13.73
C CYS A 454 21.06 8.70 -14.69
N ALA A 455 22.33 9.06 -14.47
CA ALA A 455 23.41 8.68 -15.37
C ALA A 455 23.92 7.25 -15.08
N GLN A 456 23.97 6.42 -16.12
CA GLN A 456 24.38 5.02 -16.04
C GLN A 456 25.90 4.84 -15.77
N THR A 457 26.70 5.88 -16.02
CA THR A 457 28.18 5.81 -16.11
C THR A 457 28.89 6.93 -15.33
N VAL A 458 28.31 7.44 -14.24
CA VAL A 458 29.03 8.40 -13.39
C VAL A 458 29.90 7.67 -12.38
N SER A 459 31.21 7.94 -12.39
CA SER A 459 32.13 7.40 -11.39
C SER A 459 31.76 7.89 -9.98
N ARG A 460 32.01 7.07 -8.96
CA ARG A 460 31.66 7.39 -7.57
C ARG A 460 32.31 8.70 -7.10
N ASP A 461 33.51 9.00 -7.57
CA ASP A 461 34.23 10.24 -7.20
C ASP A 461 33.56 11.48 -7.78
N VAL A 462 33.10 11.43 -9.03
CA VAL A 462 32.34 12.52 -9.66
C VAL A 462 31.01 12.72 -8.92
N LEU A 463 30.32 11.64 -8.60
CA LEU A 463 29.05 11.70 -7.88
C LEU A 463 29.19 12.28 -6.46
N ASN A 464 30.25 11.91 -5.74
CA ASN A 464 30.56 12.48 -4.42
C ASN A 464 30.84 13.99 -4.53
N ARG A 465 31.66 14.42 -5.50
CA ARG A 465 31.93 15.85 -5.74
C ARG A 465 30.66 16.64 -6.04
N ILE A 466 29.79 16.13 -6.91
CA ILE A 466 28.50 16.78 -7.23
C ILE A 466 27.61 16.81 -5.98
N SER A 467 27.55 15.71 -5.23
CA SER A 467 26.76 15.63 -3.99
C SER A 467 27.22 16.64 -2.95
N ASP A 468 28.52 16.78 -2.74
CA ASP A 468 29.07 17.70 -1.73
C ASP A 468 28.80 19.16 -2.10
N ARG A 469 28.99 19.51 -3.39
CA ARG A 469 28.67 20.85 -3.91
C ARG A 469 27.19 21.20 -3.76
N CYS A 470 26.31 20.27 -4.12
CA CYS A 470 24.86 20.48 -3.98
C CYS A 470 24.40 20.56 -2.52
N ARG A 471 24.98 19.74 -1.63
CA ARG A 471 24.66 19.79 -0.18
C ARG A 471 25.08 21.10 0.45
N ALA A 472 26.21 21.68 0.04
CA ALA A 472 26.62 23.01 0.49
C ALA A 472 25.59 24.09 0.12
N LEU A 473 24.83 23.88 -0.96
CA LEU A 473 23.75 24.75 -1.42
C LEU A 473 22.37 24.35 -0.89
N SER A 474 22.31 23.48 0.13
CA SER A 474 21.06 22.93 0.70
C SER A 474 20.18 22.12 -0.28
N ALA A 475 20.71 21.74 -1.45
CA ALA A 475 20.02 20.87 -2.40
C ALA A 475 20.29 19.39 -2.08
N LYS A 476 19.23 18.58 -2.05
CA LYS A 476 19.31 17.14 -1.78
C LYS A 476 19.65 16.39 -3.06
N VAL A 477 20.67 15.54 -3.01
CA VAL A 477 21.04 14.69 -4.16
C VAL A 477 20.47 13.29 -3.98
N HIS A 478 19.75 12.83 -4.99
CA HIS A 478 19.18 11.48 -5.08
C HIS A 478 19.80 10.77 -6.28
N VAL A 479 20.10 9.48 -6.13
CA VAL A 479 20.67 8.66 -7.20
C VAL A 479 19.68 7.55 -7.54
N VAL A 480 19.34 7.43 -8.82
CA VAL A 480 18.47 6.37 -9.30
C VAL A 480 19.35 5.16 -9.65
N PRO A 481 19.21 4.01 -8.93
CA PRO A 481 19.99 2.82 -9.24
C PRO A 481 19.59 2.24 -10.60
N THR A 482 20.57 1.69 -11.32
CA THR A 482 20.33 1.00 -12.61
C THR A 482 19.74 -0.39 -12.39
N VAL A 483 19.10 -0.95 -13.43
CA VAL A 483 18.49 -2.30 -13.39
C VAL A 483 19.51 -3.36 -12.97
N ASP A 484 20.74 -3.27 -13.47
CA ASP A 484 21.81 -4.21 -13.14
C ASP A 484 22.26 -4.14 -11.66
N GLN A 485 22.20 -2.96 -11.04
CA GLN A 485 22.48 -2.79 -9.61
C GLN A 485 21.37 -3.35 -8.72
N ILE A 486 20.15 -3.46 -9.26
CA ILE A 486 18.97 -3.98 -8.55
C ILE A 486 18.92 -5.51 -8.68
N LEU A 487 19.27 -6.06 -9.84
CA LEU A 487 19.20 -7.50 -10.13
C LEU A 487 20.51 -8.25 -9.87
N GLY A 488 21.64 -7.55 -9.84
CA GLY A 488 22.96 -8.16 -9.63
C GLY A 488 23.21 -8.61 -8.18
N PRO A 489 24.06 -9.62 -7.96
CA PRO A 489 24.46 -10.05 -6.63
C PRO A 489 25.13 -8.89 -5.88
N ARG A 490 24.71 -8.64 -4.64
CA ARG A 490 25.33 -7.60 -3.80
C ARG A 490 26.80 -7.97 -3.58
N PRO A 491 27.76 -7.07 -3.84
CA PRO A 491 29.16 -7.33 -3.52
C PRO A 491 29.32 -7.53 -2.01
N SER A 492 29.89 -8.67 -1.63
CA SER A 492 30.27 -9.02 -0.27
C SER A 492 31.33 -8.02 0.22
N GLY A 493 30.92 -7.01 0.99
CA GLY A 493 31.84 -6.00 1.53
C GLY A 493 31.23 -4.64 1.86
N ALA A 494 29.96 -4.37 1.51
CA ALA A 494 29.32 -3.11 1.84
C ALA A 494 28.99 -3.02 3.34
N LYS A 495 29.94 -2.53 4.16
CA LYS A 495 29.60 -1.88 5.43
C LYS A 495 28.60 -0.77 5.13
N GLN A 496 27.35 -0.93 5.54
CA GLN A 496 26.40 0.17 5.59
C GLN A 496 27.02 1.26 6.45
N VAL A 497 27.30 2.41 5.85
CA VAL A 497 27.59 3.63 6.59
C VAL A 497 26.37 3.87 7.47
N ALA A 498 26.54 3.64 8.77
CA ALA A 498 25.57 3.98 9.78
C ALA A 498 25.20 5.45 9.57
N ARG A 499 23.91 5.72 9.29
CA ARG A 499 23.36 7.06 9.51
C ARG A 499 23.55 7.33 10.99
N ARG A 500 24.52 8.19 11.33
CA ARG A 500 24.58 8.78 12.68
C ARG A 500 23.24 9.47 12.93
N PRO A 501 22.60 9.26 14.09
CA PRO A 501 21.43 10.03 14.47
C PRO A 501 21.89 11.47 14.72
N ASN A 502 21.32 12.41 13.95
CA ASN A 502 21.06 13.75 14.46
C ASN A 502 19.63 13.76 14.96
#